data_AF-A0A4Y7TST3-F1
#
_entry.id   AF-A0A4Y7TST3-F1
#
_cell.length_a   1.000
_cell.length_b   1.000
_cell.length_c   1.000
_cell.angle_alpha   90.00
_cell.angle_beta   90.00
_cell.angle_gamma   90.00
#
_symmetry.space_group_name_H-M   'P 1'
#
loop_
_entity.id
_entity.type
_entity.pdbx_description
1 polymer ?
#
loop_
_entity_poly.entity_id
_entity_poly.type
_entity_poly.pdbx_seq_one_letter_code
_entity_poly.pdbx_strand_id
1 'polypeptide(L)'
;MLIDSRLALSYWSEALATATHIIARTPASGIGGEIPFERMFGRPPDPTILRPFGCPAYALIPKTLRSSKFSHNARRCVLLGYQSG
;
A
#
# COMPACT_ATOMS: atom_id res chain seq x y z
N MET A 1 -6.17 5.37 10.28
CA MET A 1 -5.96 5.22 8.82
C MET A 1 -6.91 6.08 8.01
N LEU A 2 -8.21 5.75 7.89
CA LEU A 2 -9.12 6.54 7.03
C LEU A 2 -9.34 7.97 7.52
N ILE A 3 -9.75 8.14 8.79
CA ILE A 3 -9.96 9.47 9.41
C ILE A 3 -8.67 10.30 9.39
N ASP A 4 -7.55 9.67 9.76
CA ASP A 4 -6.22 10.29 9.81
C ASP A 4 -5.75 10.78 8.43
N SER A 5 -6.03 10.01 7.37
CA SER A 5 -5.69 10.37 5.99
C SER A 5 -6.55 11.50 5.38
N ARG A 6 -7.63 11.90 6.06
CA ARG A 6 -8.63 12.88 5.57
C ARG A 6 -9.24 12.51 4.20
N LEU A 7 -9.27 11.22 3.88
CA LEU A 7 -9.92 10.71 2.67
C LEU A 7 -11.42 10.52 2.90
N ALA A 8 -12.18 10.60 1.81
CA ALA A 8 -13.63 10.40 1.84
C ALA A 8 -14.00 8.98 2.33
N LEU A 9 -15.16 8.86 2.96
CA LEU A 9 -15.66 7.57 3.46
C LEU A 9 -15.77 6.51 2.34
N SER A 10 -15.93 6.92 1.08
CA SER A 10 -15.95 6.01 -0.08
C SER A 10 -14.73 5.10 -0.17
N TYR A 11 -13.58 5.49 0.41
CA TYR A 11 -12.34 4.70 0.41
C TYR A 11 -12.19 3.76 1.61
N TRP A 12 -13.28 3.51 2.35
CA TRP A 12 -13.23 2.66 3.54
C TRP A 12 -12.81 1.23 3.23
N SER A 13 -13.23 0.69 2.08
CA SER A 13 -12.89 -0.67 1.65
C SER A 13 -11.38 -0.84 1.43
N GLU A 14 -10.75 0.17 0.85
CA GLU A 14 -9.33 0.24 0.56
C GLU A 14 -8.52 0.41 1.84
N ALA A 15 -9.01 1.24 2.77
CA ALA A 15 -8.44 1.37 4.10
C ALA A 15 -8.50 0.05 4.88
N LEU A 16 -9.62 -0.68 4.80
CA LEU A 16 -9.79 -1.99 5.42
C LEU A 16 -8.83 -3.02 4.82
N ALA A 17 -8.75 -3.10 3.48
CA ALA A 17 -7.83 -4.00 2.79
C ALA A 17 -6.36 -3.68 3.11
N THR A 18 -6.02 -2.40 3.26
CA THR A 18 -4.67 -1.98 3.66
C THR A 18 -4.35 -2.41 5.10
N ALA A 19 -5.31 -2.25 6.01
CA ALA A 19 -5.14 -2.67 7.40
C ALA A 19 -4.94 -4.19 7.51
N THR A 20 -5.75 -4.99 6.80
CA THR A 20 -5.59 -6.46 6.78
C THR A 20 -4.25 -6.88 6.16
N HIS A 21 -3.80 -6.19 5.10
CA HIS A 21 -2.51 -6.44 4.48
C HIS A 21 -1.33 -6.19 5.43
N ILE A 22 -1.41 -5.13 6.25
CA ILE A 22 -0.41 -4.80 7.26
C ILE A 22 -0.44 -5.81 8.40
N ILE A 23 -1.63 -6.14 8.93
CA ILE A 23 -1.79 -7.12 10.02
C ILE A 23 -1.17 -8.47 9.64
N ALA A 24 -1.36 -8.91 8.38
CA ALA A 24 -0.76 -10.15 7.89
C ALA A 24 0.79 -10.10 7.85
N ARG A 25 1.40 -8.92 7.85
CA ARG A 25 2.85 -8.70 7.75
C ARG A 25 3.49 -8.17 9.03
N THR A 26 2.71 -8.01 10.10
CA THR A 26 3.20 -7.63 11.42
C THR A 26 3.26 -8.83 12.36
N PRO A 27 4.20 -8.86 13.32
CA PRO A 27 4.21 -9.85 14.39
C PRO A 27 2.86 -9.94 15.09
N ALA A 28 2.31 -11.16 15.21
CA ALA A 28 1.01 -11.39 15.82
C ALA A 28 1.15 -12.28 17.07
N SER A 29 0.63 -11.80 18.20
CA SER A 29 0.70 -12.52 19.49
C SER A 29 0.00 -13.88 19.44
N GLY A 30 -1.09 -14.01 18.68
CA GLY A 30 -1.84 -15.26 18.51
C GLY A 30 -1.06 -16.39 17.83
N ILE A 31 0.08 -16.10 17.22
CA ILE A 31 0.98 -17.09 16.61
C ILE A 31 2.37 -17.09 17.23
N GLY A 32 2.49 -16.66 18.50
CA GLY A 32 3.78 -16.66 19.21
C GLY A 32 4.72 -15.53 18.79
N GLY A 33 4.18 -14.45 18.21
CA GLY A 33 4.99 -13.31 17.73
C GLY A 33 5.56 -13.52 16.34
N GLU A 34 5.24 -14.63 15.67
CA GLU A 34 5.57 -14.81 14.25
C GLU A 34 4.75 -13.87 13.36
N ILE A 35 5.20 -13.71 12.11
CA ILE A 35 4.49 -12.94 11.09
C ILE A 35 3.61 -13.88 10.26
N PRO A 36 2.29 -13.65 10.17
CA PRO A 36 1.38 -14.57 9.47
C PRO A 36 1.77 -14.84 8.01
N PHE A 37 2.21 -13.80 7.28
CA PHE A 37 2.68 -13.89 5.91
C PHE A 37 3.92 -14.80 5.79
N GLU A 38 4.85 -14.67 6.73
CA GLU A 38 6.06 -15.50 6.73
C GLU A 38 5.72 -16.97 7.03
N ARG A 39 4.83 -17.22 7.98
CA ARG A 39 4.33 -18.57 8.28
C ARG A 39 3.60 -19.20 7.10
N MET A 40 2.83 -18.41 6.35
CA MET A 40 2.03 -18.91 5.21
C MET A 40 2.86 -19.16 3.95
N PHE A 41 3.82 -18.27 3.65
CA PHE A 41 4.57 -18.29 2.38
C PHE A 41 6.04 -18.70 2.52
N GLY A 42 6.52 -18.95 3.75
CA GLY A 42 7.90 -19.34 4.04
C GLY A 42 8.94 -18.27 3.70
N ARG A 43 8.52 -17.01 3.50
CA ARG A 43 9.41 -15.88 3.20
C ARG A 43 9.05 -14.66 4.06
N PRO A 44 10.05 -13.95 4.61
CA PRO A 44 9.78 -12.73 5.36
C PRO A 44 9.21 -11.64 4.43
N PRO A 45 8.23 -10.84 4.88
CA PRO A 45 7.81 -9.67 4.11
C PRO A 45 8.90 -8.61 4.15
N ASP A 46 9.05 -7.85 3.06
CA ASP A 46 9.89 -6.65 3.06
C ASP A 46 9.14 -5.51 3.75
N PRO A 47 9.59 -5.02 4.94
CA PRO A 47 8.90 -3.94 5.64
C PRO A 47 9.06 -2.57 4.96
N THR A 48 10.05 -2.41 4.08
CA THR A 48 10.36 -1.11 3.44
C THR A 48 9.30 -0.67 2.43
N ILE A 49 8.48 -1.61 1.97
CA ILE A 49 7.35 -1.36 1.07
C ILE A 49 6.16 -0.73 1.80
N LEU A 50 6.10 -0.87 3.13
CA LEU A 50 4.98 -0.37 3.93
C LEU A 50 5.10 1.14 4.14
N ARG A 51 4.01 1.82 3.81
CA ARG A 51 3.79 3.26 3.85
C ARG A 51 2.42 3.56 4.48
N PRO A 52 2.25 4.74 5.11
CA PRO A 52 0.98 5.16 5.66
C PRO A 52 -0.10 5.26 4.58
N PHE A 53 -1.31 4.78 4.88
CA PHE A 53 -2.47 4.96 4.02
C PHE A 53 -2.77 6.46 3.83
N GLY A 54 -3.03 6.87 2.59
CA GLY A 54 -3.26 8.26 2.21
C GLY A 54 -1.99 9.11 2.05
N CYS A 55 -0.79 8.53 2.16
CA CYS A 55 0.44 9.29 1.91
C CYS A 55 0.53 9.74 0.44
N PRO A 56 1.25 10.84 0.15
CA PRO A 56 1.55 11.22 -1.23
C PRO A 56 2.24 10.09 -1.99
N ALA A 57 1.75 9.79 -3.18
CA ALA A 57 2.30 8.79 -4.08
C ALA A 57 2.47 9.38 -5.49
N TYR A 58 3.26 8.73 -6.34
CA TYR A 58 3.48 9.15 -7.71
C TYR A 58 3.31 7.97 -8.66
N ALA A 59 2.29 8.04 -9.51
CA ALA A 59 2.05 7.05 -10.55
C ALA A 59 2.87 7.39 -11.79
N LEU A 60 3.70 6.45 -12.26
CA LEU A 60 4.46 6.61 -13.49
C LEU A 60 3.48 6.70 -14.69
N ILE A 61 3.60 7.77 -15.48
CA ILE A 61 2.84 7.93 -16.72
C ILE A 61 3.54 7.11 -17.80
N PRO A 62 2.90 6.12 -18.46
CA PRO A 62 3.50 5.35 -19.55
C PRO A 62 4.06 6.25 -20.65
N LYS A 63 5.20 5.87 -21.24
CA LYS A 63 5.85 6.65 -22.31
C LYS A 63 4.94 6.90 -23.51
N THR A 64 4.03 5.96 -23.82
CA THR A 64 3.06 6.06 -24.91
C THR A 64 2.01 7.14 -24.70
N LEU A 65 1.73 7.51 -23.44
CA LEU A 65 0.76 8.55 -23.07
C LEU A 65 1.43 9.92 -22.87
N ARG A 66 2.75 10.01 -23.08
CA ARG A 66 3.51 11.25 -22.93
C ARG A 66 3.54 12.00 -24.26
N SER A 67 3.22 13.29 -24.22
CA SER A 67 3.19 14.15 -25.41
C SER A 67 4.59 14.49 -25.94
N SER A 68 5.63 14.39 -25.10
CA SER A 68 7.01 14.75 -25.46
C SER A 68 8.01 14.06 -24.53
N LYS A 69 9.28 13.97 -24.94
CA LYS A 69 10.39 13.49 -24.10
C LYS A 69 10.52 14.28 -22.79
N PHE A 70 10.10 15.55 -22.79
CA PHE A 70 10.16 16.46 -21.64
C PHE A 70 8.81 16.65 -20.93
N SER A 71 7.77 15.91 -21.32
CA SER A 71 6.51 15.97 -20.59
C SER A 71 6.65 15.32 -19.21
N HIS A 72 5.77 15.68 -18.28
CA HIS A 72 5.69 15.04 -16.98
C HIS A 72 5.69 13.51 -17.10
N ASN A 73 6.55 12.87 -16.31
CA ASN A 73 6.71 11.42 -16.29
C ASN A 73 5.92 10.75 -15.16
N ALA A 74 5.38 11.53 -14.22
CA ALA A 74 4.65 11.04 -13.06
C ALA A 74 3.44 11.92 -12.75
N ARG A 75 2.39 11.30 -12.24
CA ARG A 75 1.19 11.96 -11.72
C ARG A 75 1.14 11.83 -10.21
N ARG A 76 0.95 12.94 -9.51
CA ARG A 76 0.76 12.94 -8.06
C ARG A 76 -0.57 12.26 -7.72
N CYS A 77 -0.53 11.35 -6.76
CA CYS A 77 -1.64 10.53 -6.30
C CYS A 77 -1.57 10.37 -4.77
N VAL A 78 -2.52 9.62 -4.21
CA VAL A 78 -2.52 9.17 -2.81
C VAL A 78 -2.45 7.65 -2.77
N LEU A 79 -1.74 7.09 -1.79
CA LEU A 79 -1.68 5.64 -1.61
C LEU A 79 -2.98 5.13 -0.98
N LEU A 80 -3.75 4.36 -1.74
CA LEU A 80 -4.98 3.72 -1.26
C LEU A 80 -4.78 2.30 -0.74
N GLY A 81 -3.62 1.68 -0.97
CA GLY A 81 -3.34 0.35 -0.43
C GLY A 81 -2.36 -0.44 -1.26
N TYR A 82 -2.29 -1.73 -0.95
CA TYR A 82 -1.39 -2.69 -1.58
C TYR A 82 -2.19 -3.69 -2.39
N GLN A 83 -1.64 -4.08 -3.54
CA GLN A 83 -2.19 -5.17 -4.32
C GLN A 83 -1.92 -6.49 -3.59
N SER A 84 -2.96 -7.28 -3.34
CA SER A 84 -2.79 -8.68 -2.95
C SER A 84 -2.31 -9.45 -4.18
N GLY A 85 -1.06 -9.91 -4.14
CA GLY A 85 -0.48 -10.83 -5.10
C GLY A 85 -0.15 -12.15 -4.43
#